data_AF-A0A9E5CD65-F1
#
_entry.id   AF-A0A9E5CD65-F1
#
_cell.length_a   1.000
_cell.length_b   1.000
_cell.length_c   1.000
_cell.angle_alpha   90.00
_cell.angle_beta   90.00
_cell.angle_gamma   90.00
#
_symmetry.space_group_name_H-M   'P 1'
#
loop_
_entity.id
_entity.type
_entity.pdbx_description
1 polymer ?
#
loop_
_entity_poly.entity_id
_entity_poly.type
_entity_poly.pdbx_seq_one_letter_code
_entity_poly.pdbx_strand_id
1 'polypeptide(L)'
;MGSRSSPLALAQTEEVVSRLRAAHPNAKFEIVPLSTSGDRNKTDPLLSMERGMFVKDIEAALLSGEIDFAVHSAKDLPADLPAGLTIAAFTERQDPRDV
;
A
#
# COMPACT_ATOMS: atom_id res chain seq x y z
N MET A 1 -2.36 9.32 -3.77
CA MET A 1 -2.59 7.96 -3.23
C MET A 1 -1.30 7.17 -3.34
N GLY A 2 -0.82 6.58 -2.24
CA GLY A 2 0.42 5.81 -2.21
C GLY A 2 0.27 4.38 -2.71
N SER A 3 1.25 3.93 -3.49
CA SER A 3 1.43 2.52 -3.83
C SER A 3 2.92 2.19 -3.83
N ARG A 4 3.28 0.95 -3.49
CA ARG A 4 4.61 0.44 -3.85
C ARG A 4 4.76 0.41 -5.37
N SER A 5 6.00 0.46 -5.85
CA SER A 5 6.33 0.44 -7.29
C SER A 5 6.30 -0.95 -7.93
N SER A 6 6.09 -2.02 -7.15
CA SER A 6 5.98 -3.38 -7.70
C SER A 6 4.75 -3.55 -8.61
N PRO A 7 4.81 -4.38 -9.67
CA PRO A 7 3.69 -4.56 -10.60
C PRO A 7 2.37 -4.95 -9.94
N LEU A 8 2.42 -5.85 -8.94
CA LEU A 8 1.22 -6.28 -8.22
C LEU A 8 0.62 -5.15 -7.37
N ALA A 9 1.44 -4.36 -6.68
CA ALA A 9 0.96 -3.24 -5.87
C ALA A 9 0.30 -2.15 -6.72
N LEU A 10 0.87 -1.85 -7.90
CA LEU A 10 0.26 -0.92 -8.85
C LEU A 10 -1.08 -1.46 -9.37
N ALA A 11 -1.16 -2.75 -9.70
CA ALA A 11 -2.41 -3.38 -10.13
C ALA A 11 -3.50 -3.32 -9.04
N GLN A 12 -3.15 -3.63 -7.78
CA GLN A 12 -4.07 -3.53 -6.64
C GLN A 12 -4.55 -2.10 -6.42
N THR A 13 -3.64 -1.12 -6.54
CA THR A 13 -3.98 0.29 -6.41
C THR A 13 -4.92 0.75 -7.53
N GLU A 14 -4.63 0.38 -8.78
CA GLU A 14 -5.48 0.72 -9.92
C GLU A 14 -6.88 0.10 -9.79
N GLU A 15 -7.01 -1.12 -9.26
CA GLU A 15 -8.31 -1.73 -8.96
C GLU A 15 -9.13 -0.86 -7.99
N VAL A 16 -8.53 -0.42 -6.88
CA VAL A 16 -9.18 0.46 -5.90
C VAL A 16 -9.55 1.80 -6.55
N VAL A 17 -8.62 2.41 -7.30
CA VAL A 17 -8.82 3.70 -7.95
C VAL A 17 -9.93 3.63 -8.99
N SER A 18 -10.03 2.54 -9.76
CA SER A 18 -11.09 2.33 -10.74
C SER A 18 -12.48 2.33 -10.06
N ARG A 19 -12.62 1.63 -8.93
CA ARG A 19 -13.86 1.64 -8.14
C ARG A 19 -14.18 3.04 -7.59
N LEU A 20 -13.17 3.76 -7.10
CA LEU A 20 -13.35 5.12 -6.58
C LEU A 20 -13.72 6.12 -7.67
N ARG A 21 -13.11 6.03 -8.86
CA ARG A 21 -13.47 6.86 -10.03
C ARG A 21 -14.90 6.63 -10.47
N ALA A 22 -15.36 5.37 -10.45
CA ALA A 22 -16.75 5.04 -10.77
C ALA A 22 -17.74 5.61 -9.74
N ALA A 23 -17.42 5.54 -8.45
CA ALA A 23 -18.26 6.06 -7.36
C ALA A 23 -18.21 7.60 -7.24
N HIS A 24 -17.09 8.22 -7.62
CA HIS A 24 -16.85 9.66 -7.50
C HIS A 24 -16.30 10.25 -8.82
N PRO A 25 -17.14 10.40 -9.87
CA PRO A 25 -16.67 10.80 -11.21
C PRO A 25 -16.00 12.18 -11.29
N ASN A 26 -16.29 13.06 -10.33
CA ASN A 26 -15.74 14.42 -10.27
C ASN A 26 -14.46 14.52 -9.45
N ALA A 27 -14.10 13.47 -8.70
CA ALA A 27 -12.88 13.45 -7.90
C ALA A 27 -11.67 13.09 -8.80
N LYS A 28 -10.53 13.72 -8.49
CA LYS A 28 -9.27 13.43 -9.18
C LYS A 28 -8.44 12.46 -8.33
N PHE A 29 -7.87 11.48 -9.00
CA PHE A 29 -7.12 10.40 -8.36
C PHE A 29 -5.75 10.27 -9.06
N GLU A 30 -4.69 10.63 -8.34
CA GLU A 30 -3.29 10.46 -8.73
C GLU A 30 -2.59 9.37 -7.89
N ILE A 31 -1.97 8.40 -8.58
CA ILE A 31 -1.15 7.36 -7.95
C ILE A 31 0.27 7.88 -7.85
N VAL A 32 0.78 7.92 -6.63
CA VAL A 32 2.16 8.31 -6.28
C VAL A 32 2.93 7.02 -5.98
N PRO A 33 3.76 6.53 -6.92
CA PRO A 33 4.56 5.34 -6.70
C PRO A 33 5.70 5.67 -5.72
N LEU A 34 5.70 5.01 -4.56
CA LEU A 34 6.71 5.16 -3.53
C LEU A 34 7.73 4.01 -3.65
N SER A 35 9.00 4.37 -3.68
CA SER A 35 10.12 3.42 -3.65
C SER A 35 10.49 3.14 -2.21
N THR A 36 10.11 1.97 -1.71
CA THR A 36 10.37 1.60 -0.31
C THR A 36 11.79 1.09 -0.13
N SER A 37 12.29 1.17 1.09
CA SER A 37 13.60 0.66 1.48
C SER A 37 13.70 -0.85 1.28
N GLY A 38 12.58 -1.57 1.44
CA GLY A 38 12.49 -2.99 1.09
C GLY A 38 12.54 -3.26 -0.42
N ASP A 39 12.04 -2.35 -1.27
CA ASP A 39 12.18 -2.50 -2.74
C ASP A 39 13.62 -2.28 -3.22
N ARG A 40 14.39 -1.49 -2.46
CA ARG A 40 15.82 -1.22 -2.72
C ARG A 40 16.73 -2.36 -2.26
N ASN A 41 16.35 -3.11 -1.23
CA ASN A 41 17.12 -4.24 -0.73
C ASN A 41 16.62 -5.56 -1.34
N LYS A 42 17.26 -6.02 -2.42
CA LYS A 42 16.93 -7.30 -3.10
C LYS A 42 17.87 -8.46 -2.73
N THR A 43 18.89 -8.20 -1.92
CA THR A 43 19.97 -9.15 -1.64
C THR A 43 19.75 -9.93 -0.36
N ASP A 44 19.02 -9.35 0.59
CA ASP A 44 18.81 -9.98 1.88
C ASP A 44 17.62 -10.95 1.85
N PRO A 45 17.69 -12.09 2.53
CA PRO A 45 16.52 -12.96 2.72
C PRO A 45 15.35 -12.18 3.33
N LEU A 46 14.11 -12.44 2.87
CA LEU A 46 12.91 -11.81 3.44
C LEU A 46 12.79 -12.01 4.96
N LEU A 47 13.30 -13.15 5.47
CA LEU A 47 13.32 -13.47 6.90
C LEU A 47 14.28 -12.60 7.72
N SER A 48 15.28 -12.00 7.09
CA SER A 48 16.21 -11.07 7.75
C SER A 48 15.82 -9.60 7.59
N MET A 49 14.80 -9.31 6.79
CA MET A 49 14.28 -7.94 6.68
C MET A 49 13.44 -7.59 7.90
N GLU A 50 13.57 -6.35 8.37
CA GLU A 50 12.74 -5.82 9.45
C GLU A 50 11.25 -5.89 9.07
N ARG A 51 10.42 -6.40 9.98
CA ARG A 51 8.97 -6.48 9.77
C ARG A 51 8.43 -5.06 9.56
N GLY A 52 7.64 -4.85 8.51
CA GLY A 52 7.10 -3.53 8.15
C GLY A 52 8.04 -2.65 7.31
N MET A 53 9.19 -3.16 6.85
CA MET A 53 10.12 -2.40 6.00
C MET A 53 9.47 -1.87 4.70
N PHE A 54 8.44 -2.55 4.18
CA PHE A 54 7.69 -2.12 3.00
C PHE A 54 6.57 -1.11 3.30
N VAL A 55 6.30 -0.85 4.59
CA VAL A 55 5.15 -0.05 5.04
C VAL A 55 5.62 1.27 5.65
N LYS A 56 6.76 1.30 6.36
CA LYS A 56 7.31 2.51 7.02
C LYS A 56 7.41 3.73 6.11
N ASP A 57 7.92 3.58 4.89
CA ASP A 57 8.07 4.72 3.96
C ASP A 57 6.70 5.26 3.50
N ILE A 58 5.71 4.38 3.39
CA ILE A 58 4.33 4.75 3.02
C ILE A 58 3.61 5.40 4.21
N GLU A 59 3.81 4.88 5.42
CA GLU A 59 3.31 5.49 6.67
C GLU A 59 3.86 6.89 6.87
N ALA A 60 5.16 7.10 6.61
CA ALA A 60 5.78 8.41 6.67
C ALA A 60 5.15 9.39 5.67
N ALA A 61 4.88 8.94 4.44
CA ALA A 61 4.23 9.74 3.41
C ALA A 61 2.75 10.06 3.74
N LEU A 62 2.04 9.16 4.44
CA LEU A 62 0.69 9.43 4.95
C LEU A 62 0.72 10.47 6.08
N LEU A 63 1.63 10.31 7.04
CA LEU A 63 1.75 11.20 8.19
C LEU A 63 2.23 12.61 7.80
N SER A 64 3.04 12.73 6.75
CA SER A 64 3.49 14.01 6.21
C SER A 64 2.44 14.71 5.33
N GLY A 65 1.39 13.99 4.90
CA GLY A 65 0.39 14.49 3.96
C GLY A 65 0.86 14.51 2.50
N GLU A 66 1.96 13.83 2.16
CA GLU A 66 2.38 13.63 0.76
C GLU A 66 1.37 12.77 -0.02
N ILE A 67 0.70 11.85 0.68
CA ILE A 67 -0.39 11.03 0.13
C ILE A 67 -1.58 11.01 1.08
N ASP A 68 -2.80 10.97 0.53
CA ASP A 68 -4.03 10.99 1.34
C ASP A 68 -4.42 9.61 1.89
N PHE A 69 -4.11 8.55 1.13
CA PHE A 69 -4.29 7.16 1.54
C PHE A 69 -3.34 6.24 0.76
N ALA A 70 -3.17 5.01 1.24
CA ALA A 70 -2.36 3.98 0.59
C ALA A 70 -3.13 2.67 0.42
N VAL A 71 -2.73 1.88 -0.58
CA VAL A 71 -3.29 0.53 -0.84
C VAL A 71 -2.20 -0.51 -0.58
N HIS A 72 -2.54 -1.53 0.20
CA HIS A 72 -1.64 -2.63 0.56
C HIS A 72 -2.31 -3.98 0.36
N SER A 73 -1.50 -5.00 0.09
CA SER A 73 -1.89 -6.37 0.41
C SER A 73 -2.04 -6.49 1.93
N ALA A 74 -3.21 -6.92 2.40
CA ALA A 74 -3.51 -6.97 3.83
C ALA A 74 -2.50 -7.80 4.65
N LYS A 75 -1.89 -8.83 4.04
CA LYS A 75 -0.86 -9.67 4.68
C LYS A 75 0.45 -8.94 4.98
N ASP A 76 0.70 -7.81 4.32
CA ASP A 76 1.94 -7.04 4.47
C ASP A 76 1.81 -5.93 5.54
N LEU A 77 0.60 -5.67 6.04
CA LEU A 77 0.37 -4.67 7.09
C LEU A 77 0.82 -5.20 8.46
N PRO A 78 1.44 -4.35 9.31
CA PRO A 78 1.75 -4.71 10.68
C PRO A 78 0.47 -4.91 11.51
N ALA A 79 0.56 -5.68 12.59
CA ALA A 79 -0.57 -5.89 13.51
C ALA A 79 -0.92 -4.59 14.26
N ASP A 80 0.10 -3.82 14.63
CA ASP A 80 -0.03 -2.52 15.26
C ASP A 80 0.23 -1.42 14.24
N LEU A 81 -0.70 -0.48 14.11
CA LEU A 81 -0.54 0.71 13.27
C LEU A 81 0.04 1.86 14.10
N PRO A 82 0.90 2.71 13.52
CA PRO A 82 1.40 3.89 14.22
C PRO A 82 0.24 4.86 14.53
N ALA A 83 0.40 5.63 15.60
CA ALA A 83 -0.57 6.65 15.99
C ALA A 83 -0.82 7.63 14.83
N GLY A 84 -2.09 7.96 14.58
CA GLY A 84 -2.51 8.84 13.49
C GLY A 84 -2.88 8.11 12.20
N LEU A 85 -2.60 6.81 12.08
CA LEU A 85 -3.03 5.99 10.94
C LEU A 85 -4.09 4.98 11.35
N THR A 86 -4.92 4.58 10.38
CA THR A 86 -5.96 3.55 10.55
C THR A 86 -6.18 2.82 9.25
N ILE A 87 -6.70 1.59 9.32
CA ILE A 87 -7.23 0.89 8.14
C ILE A 87 -8.66 1.40 7.92
N ALA A 88 -8.83 2.24 6.89
CA ALA A 88 -10.12 2.85 6.58
C ALA A 88 -11.09 1.89 5.88
N ALA A 89 -10.59 0.89 5.14
CA ALA A 89 -11.41 -0.03 4.38
C ALA A 89 -10.68 -1.33 4.03
N PHE A 90 -11.44 -2.37 3.72
CA PHE A 90 -10.99 -3.59 3.05
C PHE A 90 -11.74 -3.75 1.73
N THR A 91 -11.05 -4.23 0.69
CA THR A 91 -11.70 -4.69 -0.53
C THR A 91 -12.26 -6.10 -0.35
N GLU A 92 -13.04 -6.56 -1.33
CA GLU A 92 -13.46 -7.96 -1.38
C GLU A 92 -12.25 -8.89 -1.47
N ARG A 93 -12.24 -9.95 -0.66
CA ARG A 93 -11.10 -10.86 -0.53
C ARG A 93 -11.03 -11.76 -1.77
N GLN A 94 -9.88 -11.73 -2.45
CA GLN A 94 -9.54 -12.68 -3.50
C GLN A 94 -9.28 -14.08 -2.92
N ASP A 95 -9.15 -15.10 -3.78
CA ASP A 95 -8.86 -16.48 -3.36
C ASP A 95 -7.63 -16.54 -2.42
N PRO A 96 -7.77 -17.07 -1.19
CA PRO A 96 -6.69 -17.05 -0.20
C PRO A 96 -5.74 -18.25 -0.27
N ARG A 97 -5.94 -19.17 -1.22
CA ARG A 97 -5.12 -20.40 -1.32
C ARG A 97 -3.73 -20.13 -1.87
N ASP A 98 -2.76 -20.90 -1.41
CA ASP A 98 -1.41 -20.96 -2.01
C ASP A 98 -1.45 -21.70 -3.36
N VAL A 99 -0.44 -21.45 -4.21
CA VAL A 99 -0.23 -22.11 -5.53
C VAL A 99 1.16 -22.69 -5.67
#